data_AF-A0A3D5W3V6-F1
#
_entry.id   AF-A0A3D5W3V6-F1
#
_cell.length_a   1.000
_cell.length_b   1.000
_cell.length_c   1.000
_cell.angle_alpha   90.00
_cell.angle_beta   90.00
_cell.angle_gamma   90.00
#
_symmetry.space_group_name_H-M   'P 1'
#
loop_
_entity.id
_entity.type
_entity.pdbx_description
1 polymer ?
#
loop_
_entity_poly.entity_id
_entity_poly.type
_entity_poly.pdbx_seq_one_letter_code
_entity_poly.pdbx_strand_id
1 'polypeptide(L)'
;MKHSIFSPAIAGILATAFLAGPAGAFQGNSVAAKDCSYGGKIKSIEAVNAHTVRFSMCKPDPAFMAKAAFTPFGIQPEEYLNATGGGGDILEKPVGTGPWKLEKWARGDSIIMRRFDDYWGQAAPYGTLVIRWSDSGAGRLVELRAGTVDQITNISPDDFDSVKNDPSLTFIPVANPNTLYLAMTNTFKPFDDLRVR
;
A
#
# COMPACT_ATOMS: atom_id res chain seq x y z
N MET A 1 -54.21 -54.99 -21.25
CA MET A 1 -55.27 -54.71 -22.23
C MET A 1 -54.86 -53.45 -23.01
N LYS A 2 -54.64 -53.58 -24.33
CA LYS A 2 -54.52 -52.53 -25.39
C LYS A 2 -53.39 -51.48 -25.24
N HIS A 3 -52.31 -51.49 -26.02
CA HIS A 3 -52.12 -51.09 -27.44
C HIS A 3 -52.48 -49.62 -27.81
N SER A 4 -51.42 -48.81 -27.97
CA SER A 4 -50.98 -48.11 -29.20
C SER A 4 -51.54 -46.73 -29.64
N ILE A 5 -50.60 -45.88 -30.15
CA ILE A 5 -50.60 -45.06 -31.41
C ILE A 5 -50.30 -43.54 -31.28
N PHE A 6 -49.26 -43.11 -32.03
CA PHE A 6 -48.92 -41.86 -32.79
C PHE A 6 -49.85 -40.61 -32.69
N SER A 7 -49.46 -39.33 -32.82
CA SER A 7 -48.52 -38.60 -33.72
C SER A 7 -48.43 -37.08 -33.31
N PRO A 8 -47.68 -36.17 -34.00
CA PRO A 8 -47.06 -34.95 -33.43
C PRO A 8 -47.69 -33.58 -33.81
N ALA A 9 -47.31 -32.51 -33.09
CA ALA A 9 -47.40 -31.10 -33.52
C ALA A 9 -46.41 -30.24 -32.69
N ILE A 10 -45.28 -29.79 -33.25
CA ILE A 10 -45.02 -28.45 -33.84
C ILE A 10 -45.02 -27.27 -32.83
N ALA A 11 -43.80 -26.75 -32.65
CA ALA A 11 -43.37 -25.35 -32.47
C ALA A 11 -44.01 -24.47 -31.37
N GLY A 12 -43.14 -24.01 -30.46
CA GLY A 12 -43.39 -22.87 -29.60
C GLY A 12 -42.11 -22.45 -28.87
N ILE A 13 -41.27 -21.66 -29.53
CA ILE A 13 -40.12 -20.98 -28.93
C ILE A 13 -40.65 -20.01 -27.87
N LEU A 14 -40.35 -20.26 -26.60
CA LEU A 14 -40.39 -19.24 -25.55
C LEU A 14 -38.96 -19.03 -25.05
N ALA A 15 -38.21 -18.26 -25.83
CA ALA A 15 -37.05 -17.56 -25.31
C ALA A 15 -37.58 -16.42 -24.44
N THR A 16 -37.55 -16.61 -23.12
CA THR A 16 -37.78 -15.54 -22.16
C THR A 16 -36.64 -14.53 -22.33
N ALA A 17 -36.88 -13.48 -23.11
CA ALA A 17 -36.00 -12.34 -23.21
C ALA A 17 -35.99 -11.65 -21.84
N PHE A 18 -34.92 -11.86 -21.07
CA PHE A 18 -34.53 -10.91 -20.04
C PHE A 18 -34.17 -9.61 -20.78
N LEU A 19 -35.12 -8.66 -20.79
CA LEU A 19 -34.83 -7.28 -21.12
C LEU A 19 -33.91 -6.74 -20.03
N ALA A 20 -32.60 -6.88 -20.24
CA ALA A 20 -31.63 -6.02 -19.59
C ALA A 20 -31.94 -4.59 -20.04
N GLY A 21 -32.55 -3.81 -19.15
CA GLY A 21 -32.58 -2.36 -19.31
C GLY A 21 -31.15 -1.84 -19.52
N PRO A 22 -30.97 -0.66 -20.14
CA PRO A 22 -29.63 -0.16 -20.41
C PRO A 22 -28.91 -0.01 -19.07
N ALA A 23 -27.90 -0.84 -18.84
CA ALA A 23 -26.95 -0.61 -17.78
C ALA A 23 -26.44 0.81 -17.99
N GLY A 24 -26.71 1.71 -17.02
CA GLY A 24 -26.18 3.06 -17.08
C GLY A 24 -24.69 2.96 -17.39
N ALA A 25 -24.26 3.63 -18.47
CA ALA A 25 -22.89 3.57 -18.92
C ALA A 25 -21.97 3.92 -17.73
N PHE A 26 -21.02 3.04 -17.43
CA PHE A 26 -20.06 3.28 -16.35
C PHE A 26 -19.41 4.66 -16.54
N GLN A 27 -19.61 5.55 -15.57
CA GLN A 27 -19.02 6.88 -15.59
C GLN A 27 -17.75 6.86 -14.75
N GLY A 28 -16.65 6.47 -15.37
CA GLY A 28 -15.34 6.40 -14.73
C GLY A 28 -14.67 7.77 -14.63
N ASN A 29 -13.99 7.99 -13.50
CA ASN A 29 -13.08 9.12 -13.36
C ASN A 29 -11.84 8.93 -14.26
N SER A 30 -11.35 10.04 -14.80
CA SER A 30 -10.09 10.06 -15.55
C SER A 30 -9.28 11.31 -15.22
N VAL A 31 -7.96 11.15 -15.21
CA VAL A 31 -7.01 12.25 -15.07
C VAL A 31 -5.96 12.09 -16.16
N ALA A 32 -5.69 13.17 -16.89
CA ALA A 32 -4.69 13.20 -17.95
C ALA A 32 -3.76 14.40 -17.81
N ALA A 33 -2.47 14.17 -18.01
CA ALA A 33 -1.50 15.25 -18.14
C ALA A 33 -1.76 16.00 -19.46
N LYS A 34 -1.67 17.34 -19.43
CA LYS A 34 -1.83 18.19 -20.62
C LYS A 34 -0.93 17.73 -21.77
N ASP A 35 0.34 17.49 -21.47
CA ASP A 35 1.35 16.96 -22.38
C ASP A 35 2.36 16.11 -21.59
N CYS A 36 3.39 15.62 -22.28
CA CYS A 36 4.44 14.77 -21.70
C CYS A 36 5.70 15.55 -21.27
N SER A 37 5.63 16.88 -21.16
CA SER A 37 6.79 17.74 -20.85
C SER A 37 6.97 18.03 -19.36
N TYR A 38 5.98 17.68 -18.52
CA TYR A 38 5.97 17.98 -17.07
C TYR A 38 6.94 17.13 -16.22
N GLY A 39 7.82 16.34 -16.85
CA GLY A 39 8.83 15.52 -16.16
C GLY A 39 8.32 14.16 -15.64
N GLY A 40 7.00 13.92 -15.62
CA GLY A 40 6.44 12.62 -15.29
C GLY A 40 6.36 11.66 -16.50
N LYS A 41 6.04 10.39 -16.22
CA LYS A 41 5.94 9.33 -17.24
C LYS A 41 4.50 8.92 -17.58
N ILE A 42 3.51 9.32 -16.77
CA ILE A 42 2.11 8.90 -16.92
C ILE A 42 1.36 9.93 -17.76
N LYS A 43 0.78 9.53 -18.88
CA LYS A 43 -0.06 10.40 -19.71
C LYS A 43 -1.49 10.48 -19.20
N SER A 44 -2.10 9.35 -18.86
CA SER A 44 -3.45 9.32 -18.27
C SER A 44 -3.67 8.12 -17.36
N ILE A 45 -4.63 8.27 -16.45
CA ILE A 45 -5.18 7.23 -15.59
C ILE A 45 -6.69 7.27 -15.77
N GLU A 46 -7.28 6.15 -16.17
CA GLU A 46 -8.68 6.06 -16.57
C GLU A 46 -9.32 4.86 -15.88
N ALA A 47 -10.41 5.09 -15.14
CA ALA A 47 -11.30 3.99 -14.78
C ALA A 47 -12.07 3.61 -16.04
N VAL A 48 -11.89 2.38 -16.55
CA VAL A 48 -12.61 1.89 -17.75
C VAL A 48 -13.85 1.07 -17.38
N ASN A 49 -13.88 0.52 -16.17
CA ASN A 49 -15.04 -0.06 -15.49
C ASN A 49 -14.79 -0.13 -13.97
N ALA A 50 -15.75 -0.65 -13.20
CA ALA A 50 -15.70 -0.70 -11.73
C ALA A 50 -14.48 -1.42 -11.14
N HIS A 51 -13.83 -2.31 -11.89
CA HIS A 51 -12.69 -3.11 -11.42
C HIS A 51 -11.47 -3.03 -12.35
N THR A 52 -11.43 -2.08 -13.28
CA THR A 52 -10.34 -1.95 -14.24
C THR A 52 -9.89 -0.51 -14.35
N VAL A 53 -8.61 -0.27 -14.06
CA VAL A 53 -7.93 1.02 -14.25
C VAL A 53 -6.90 0.86 -15.37
N ARG A 54 -6.89 1.78 -16.31
CA ARG A 54 -5.91 1.86 -17.39
C ARG A 54 -4.93 2.99 -17.12
N PHE A 55 -3.65 2.67 -17.18
CA PHE A 55 -2.57 3.66 -17.13
C PHE A 55 -1.96 3.78 -18.53
N SER A 56 -2.02 4.97 -19.12
CA SER A 56 -1.36 5.28 -20.38
C SER A 56 -0.06 6.02 -20.11
N MET A 57 1.05 5.57 -20.69
CA MET A 57 2.36 6.18 -20.47
C MET A 57 2.76 7.13 -21.60
N CYS A 58 3.51 8.17 -21.27
CA CYS A 58 4.16 9.06 -22.23
C CYS A 58 5.31 8.39 -22.99
N LYS A 59 6.01 7.48 -22.32
CA LYS A 59 7.11 6.66 -22.86
C LYS A 59 7.09 5.29 -22.18
N PRO A 60 7.60 4.22 -22.82
CA PRO A 60 7.74 2.92 -22.16
C PRO A 60 8.47 3.05 -20.81
N ASP A 61 7.91 2.46 -19.75
CA ASP A 61 8.52 2.41 -18.41
C ASP A 61 8.51 0.97 -17.88
N PRO A 62 9.55 0.17 -18.15
CA PRO A 62 9.59 -1.24 -17.76
C PRO A 62 9.56 -1.43 -16.23
N ALA A 63 9.92 -0.41 -15.47
CA ALA A 63 9.90 -0.42 -14.00
C ALA A 63 8.54 -0.02 -13.40
N PHE A 64 7.51 0.24 -14.21
CA PHE A 64 6.22 0.75 -13.71
C PHE A 64 5.59 -0.16 -12.65
N MET A 65 5.60 -1.48 -12.87
CA MET A 65 5.02 -2.43 -11.92
C MET A 65 5.69 -2.38 -10.54
N ALA A 66 7.03 -2.26 -10.51
CA ALA A 66 7.76 -2.12 -9.25
C ALA A 66 7.45 -0.79 -8.55
N LYS A 67 7.27 0.29 -9.32
CA LYS A 67 6.89 1.61 -8.77
C LYS A 67 5.47 1.62 -8.23
N ALA A 68 4.53 0.99 -8.95
CA ALA A 68 3.13 0.88 -8.55
C ALA A 68 2.95 0.06 -7.27
N ALA A 69 3.88 -0.85 -6.96
CA ALA A 69 3.93 -1.60 -5.71
C ALA A 69 4.55 -0.83 -4.54
N PHE A 70 5.08 0.38 -4.78
CA PHE A 70 5.76 1.17 -3.75
C PHE A 70 4.77 2.04 -2.97
N THR A 71 5.15 2.41 -1.73
CA THR A 71 4.24 3.09 -0.78
C THR A 71 3.57 4.38 -1.28
N PRO A 72 4.17 5.22 -2.17
CA PRO A 72 3.49 6.39 -2.71
C PRO A 72 2.26 6.07 -3.58
N PHE A 73 2.12 4.83 -4.06
CA PHE A 73 0.94 4.36 -4.81
C PHE A 73 -0.12 3.71 -3.91
N GLY A 74 -0.05 3.92 -2.58
CA GLY A 74 -1.10 3.49 -1.66
C GLY A 74 -2.47 4.08 -2.05
N ILE A 75 -3.47 3.21 -2.18
CA ILE A 75 -4.82 3.59 -2.61
C ILE A 75 -5.57 4.24 -1.45
N GLN A 76 -6.13 5.41 -1.71
CA GLN A 76 -6.92 6.19 -0.75
C GLN A 76 -8.39 6.20 -1.16
N PRO A 77 -9.34 6.23 -0.21
CA PRO A 77 -10.76 6.35 -0.52
C PRO A 77 -11.08 7.72 -1.12
N GLU A 78 -11.82 7.72 -2.24
CA GLU A 78 -12.16 8.93 -3.01
C GLU A 78 -12.95 9.94 -2.17
N GLU A 79 -13.92 9.47 -1.39
CA GLU A 79 -14.76 10.32 -0.54
C GLU A 79 -13.92 11.06 0.50
N TYR A 80 -12.89 10.41 1.01
CA TYR A 80 -12.00 11.00 2.00
C TYR A 80 -11.06 12.03 1.38
N LEU A 81 -10.56 11.76 0.17
CA LEU A 81 -9.78 12.73 -0.61
C LEU A 81 -10.63 13.96 -0.94
N ASN A 82 -11.87 13.76 -1.40
CA ASN A 82 -12.78 14.86 -1.74
C ASN A 82 -13.15 15.71 -0.50
N ALA A 83 -13.32 15.08 0.66
CA ALA A 83 -13.63 15.79 1.90
C ALA A 83 -12.43 16.57 2.49
N THR A 84 -11.20 16.09 2.29
CA THR A 84 -9.99 16.65 2.92
C THR A 84 -9.09 17.44 1.97
N GLY A 85 -9.32 17.35 0.66
CA GLY A 85 -8.43 17.90 -0.35
C GLY A 85 -7.05 17.21 -0.41
N GLY A 86 -6.90 16.03 0.21
CA GLY A 86 -5.64 15.30 0.27
C GLY A 86 -4.63 15.83 1.31
N GLY A 87 -5.05 16.76 2.19
CA GLY A 87 -4.24 17.29 3.28
C GLY A 87 -4.89 17.10 4.65
N GLY A 88 -4.22 17.58 5.70
CA GLY A 88 -4.79 17.64 7.05
C GLY A 88 -5.15 16.27 7.62
N ASP A 89 -6.44 16.04 7.84
CA ASP A 89 -7.00 14.86 8.50
C ASP A 89 -6.48 13.53 7.91
N ILE A 90 -6.23 13.45 6.61
CA ILE A 90 -5.71 12.21 5.97
C ILE A 90 -4.35 11.78 6.53
N LEU A 91 -3.57 12.74 7.02
CA LEU A 91 -2.27 12.50 7.65
C LEU A 91 -2.39 12.11 9.12
N GLU A 92 -3.47 12.49 9.81
CA GLU A 92 -3.67 12.23 11.23
C GLU A 92 -4.57 11.01 11.51
N LYS A 93 -5.51 10.75 10.59
CA LYS A 93 -6.53 9.70 10.66
C LYS A 93 -6.53 8.91 9.34
N PRO A 94 -5.41 8.27 8.97
CA PRO A 94 -5.32 7.54 7.71
C PRO A 94 -6.40 6.46 7.61
N VAL A 95 -7.09 6.44 6.47
CA VAL A 95 -8.05 5.40 6.10
C VAL A 95 -7.49 4.64 4.92
N GLY A 96 -7.40 3.32 5.03
CA GLY A 96 -6.89 2.46 3.96
C GLY A 96 -7.49 1.06 4.03
N THR A 97 -7.03 0.19 3.14
CA THR A 97 -7.55 -1.17 2.99
C THR A 97 -6.63 -2.24 3.58
N GLY A 98 -5.75 -1.85 4.52
CA GLY A 98 -4.74 -2.72 5.13
C GLY A 98 -5.28 -3.60 6.28
N PRO A 99 -4.47 -4.53 6.81
CA PRO A 99 -4.87 -5.46 7.88
C PRO A 99 -4.99 -4.82 9.28
N TRP A 100 -4.60 -3.54 9.40
CA TRP A 100 -4.57 -2.79 10.66
C TRP A 100 -5.30 -1.45 10.50
N LYS A 101 -6.05 -1.07 11.53
CA LYS A 101 -6.70 0.24 11.69
C LYS A 101 -5.97 1.06 12.74
N LEU A 102 -5.75 2.34 12.47
CA LEU A 102 -5.23 3.25 13.49
C LEU A 102 -6.25 3.40 14.62
N GLU A 103 -5.85 3.11 15.86
CA GLU A 103 -6.66 3.37 17.06
C GLU A 103 -6.21 4.67 17.74
N LYS A 104 -4.90 4.87 17.89
CA LYS A 104 -4.35 6.07 18.52
C LYS A 104 -2.96 6.39 17.98
N TRP A 105 -2.68 7.67 17.79
CA TRP A 105 -1.34 8.18 17.54
C TRP A 105 -0.97 9.23 18.58
N ALA A 106 -0.07 8.87 19.49
CA ALA A 106 0.62 9.82 20.37
C ALA A 106 1.90 10.29 19.66
N ARG A 107 1.87 11.49 19.06
CA ARG A 107 2.98 12.02 18.26
C ARG A 107 4.27 12.05 19.09
N GLY A 108 5.33 11.43 18.56
CA GLY A 108 6.64 11.33 19.22
C GLY A 108 6.77 10.22 20.26
N ASP A 109 5.69 9.46 20.55
CA ASP A 109 5.68 8.47 21.64
C ASP A 109 5.25 7.07 21.17
N SER A 110 4.04 6.95 20.58
CA SER A 110 3.49 5.66 20.17
C SER A 110 2.38 5.72 19.11
N ILE A 111 2.28 4.67 18.30
CA ILE A 111 1.15 4.36 17.41
C ILE A 111 0.54 3.05 17.90
N ILE A 112 -0.76 3.08 18.16
CA ILE A 112 -1.55 1.91 18.51
C ILE A 112 -2.47 1.62 17.33
N MET A 113 -2.40 0.40 16.82
CA MET A 113 -3.26 -0.11 15.76
C MET A 113 -4.03 -1.34 16.23
N ARG A 114 -5.28 -1.46 15.78
CA ARG A 114 -6.13 -2.64 16.00
C ARG A 114 -6.30 -3.41 14.71
N ARG A 115 -6.40 -4.74 14.82
CA ARG A 115 -6.65 -5.58 13.66
C ARG A 115 -7.94 -5.16 12.96
N PHE A 116 -7.92 -5.19 11.63
CA PHE A 116 -9.12 -5.09 10.83
C PHE A 116 -9.65 -6.49 10.54
N ASP A 117 -10.72 -6.89 11.23
CA ASP A 117 -11.27 -8.25 11.11
C ASP A 117 -11.92 -8.51 9.73
N ASP A 118 -12.36 -7.47 9.02
CA ASP A 118 -12.91 -7.56 7.65
C ASP A 118 -11.83 -7.36 6.56
N TYR A 119 -10.55 -7.56 6.88
CA TYR A 119 -9.47 -7.45 5.91
C TYR A 119 -9.62 -8.53 4.82
N TRP A 120 -9.52 -8.12 3.56
CA TRP A 120 -9.73 -8.98 2.39
C TRP A 120 -8.66 -10.06 2.19
N GLY A 121 -7.49 -9.91 2.82
CA GLY A 121 -6.37 -10.84 2.71
C GLY A 121 -6.20 -11.71 3.95
N GLN A 122 -4.94 -12.09 4.23
CA GLN A 122 -4.63 -12.80 5.46
C GLN A 122 -4.76 -11.88 6.68
N ALA A 123 -5.61 -12.26 7.63
CA ALA A 123 -5.80 -11.52 8.87
C ALA A 123 -4.49 -11.32 9.63
N ALA A 124 -4.36 -10.18 10.30
CA ALA A 124 -3.18 -9.90 11.11
C ALA A 124 -3.05 -10.93 12.26
N PRO A 125 -1.82 -11.38 12.58
CA PRO A 125 -1.61 -12.46 13.55
C PRO A 125 -1.99 -12.09 14.99
N TYR A 126 -2.09 -10.80 15.32
CA TYR A 126 -2.38 -10.30 16.67
C TYR A 126 -3.54 -9.31 16.64
N GLY A 127 -4.17 -9.06 17.79
CA GLY A 127 -5.31 -8.12 17.89
C GLY A 127 -4.90 -6.65 17.96
N THR A 128 -3.71 -6.36 18.49
CA THR A 128 -3.19 -5.01 18.70
C THR A 128 -1.73 -4.98 18.30
N LEU A 129 -1.33 -3.93 17.59
CA LEU A 129 0.06 -3.62 17.27
C LEU A 129 0.41 -2.26 17.88
N VAL A 130 1.40 -2.25 18.76
CA VAL A 130 1.93 -1.02 19.37
C VAL A 130 3.33 -0.78 18.82
N ILE A 131 3.50 0.35 18.13
CA ILE A 131 4.80 0.84 17.70
C ILE A 131 5.15 1.98 18.63
N ARG A 132 6.23 1.84 19.41
CA ARG A 132 6.71 2.89 20.31
C ARG A 132 8.08 3.38 19.88
N TRP A 133 8.31 4.66 20.09
CA TRP A 133 9.62 5.27 19.87
C TRP A 133 10.48 5.14 21.12
N SER A 134 11.79 4.97 20.89
CA SER A 134 12.80 4.97 21.94
C SER A 134 14.09 5.45 21.32
N ASP A 135 14.70 6.49 21.88
CA ASP A 135 15.87 7.15 21.28
C ASP A 135 17.17 6.35 21.47
N SER A 136 17.20 5.42 22.44
CA SER A 136 18.38 4.63 22.78
C SER A 136 18.29 3.19 22.26
N GLY A 137 19.25 2.79 21.42
CA GLY A 137 19.36 1.39 20.95
C GLY A 137 19.62 0.40 22.08
N ALA A 138 20.52 0.74 23.00
CA ALA A 138 20.77 -0.06 24.20
C ALA A 138 19.52 -0.16 25.08
N GLY A 139 18.76 0.94 25.22
CA GLY A 139 17.49 0.95 25.94
C GLY A 139 16.48 -0.03 25.34
N ARG A 140 16.31 -0.01 24.01
CA ARG A 140 15.45 -0.97 23.31
C ARG A 140 15.85 -2.42 23.59
N LEU A 141 17.15 -2.72 23.59
CA LEU A 141 17.63 -4.08 23.88
C LEU A 141 17.36 -4.53 25.32
N VAL A 142 17.53 -3.64 26.29
CA VAL A 142 17.16 -3.91 27.70
C VAL A 142 15.68 -4.24 27.81
N GLU A 143 14.83 -3.46 27.14
CA GLU A 143 13.39 -3.66 27.13
C GLU A 143 12.95 -4.99 26.48
N LEU A 144 13.63 -5.40 25.41
CA LEU A 144 13.41 -6.69 24.75
C LEU A 144 13.80 -7.85 25.69
N ARG A 145 14.98 -7.77 26.32
CA ARG A 145 15.44 -8.79 27.28
C ARG A 145 14.56 -8.88 28.52
N ALA A 146 13.98 -7.75 28.94
CA ALA A 146 13.01 -7.70 30.02
C ALA A 146 11.61 -8.22 29.62
N GLY A 147 11.36 -8.51 28.34
CA GLY A 147 10.07 -8.98 27.84
C GLY A 147 8.98 -7.89 27.80
N THR A 148 9.37 -6.61 27.85
CA THR A 148 8.43 -5.49 27.77
C THR A 148 8.03 -5.13 26.33
N VAL A 149 8.81 -5.60 25.35
CA VAL A 149 8.51 -5.57 23.91
C VAL A 149 8.83 -6.90 23.27
N ASP A 150 8.09 -7.23 22.21
CA ASP A 150 8.27 -8.46 21.45
C ASP A 150 9.36 -8.33 20.37
N GLN A 151 9.58 -7.12 19.86
CA GLN A 151 10.53 -6.85 18.78
C GLN A 151 11.11 -5.45 18.87
N ILE A 152 12.37 -5.32 18.46
CA ILE A 152 13.06 -4.03 18.30
C ILE A 152 13.66 -3.91 16.91
N THR A 153 13.89 -2.67 16.48
CA THR A 153 14.61 -2.34 15.26
C THR A 153 15.83 -1.46 15.59
N ASN A 154 16.73 -1.29 14.61
CA ASN A 154 17.93 -0.46 14.73
C ASN A 154 18.81 -0.85 15.94
N ILE A 155 19.27 -2.09 15.99
CA ILE A 155 20.22 -2.54 17.04
C ILE A 155 21.47 -1.64 16.99
N SER A 156 21.99 -1.22 18.15
CA SER A 156 23.21 -0.42 18.21
C SER A 156 24.38 -1.20 17.60
N PRO A 157 25.31 -0.56 16.89
CA PRO A 157 26.47 -1.26 16.31
C PRO A 157 27.26 -2.08 17.35
N ASP A 158 27.45 -1.53 18.55
CA ASP A 158 28.19 -2.19 19.64
C ASP A 158 27.47 -3.43 20.20
N ASP A 159 26.13 -3.46 20.10
CA ASP A 159 25.31 -4.57 20.60
C ASP A 159 25.15 -5.69 19.57
N PHE A 160 25.52 -5.46 18.30
CA PHE A 160 25.19 -6.32 17.17
C PHE A 160 25.66 -7.77 17.36
N ASP A 161 26.94 -7.96 17.67
CA ASP A 161 27.50 -9.30 17.87
C ASP A 161 26.93 -9.98 19.09
N SER A 162 26.59 -9.22 20.14
CA SER A 162 25.95 -9.78 21.33
C SER A 162 24.56 -10.31 21.01
N VAL A 163 23.74 -9.56 20.27
CA VAL A 163 22.37 -9.96 19.90
C VAL A 163 22.39 -11.13 18.92
N LYS A 164 23.30 -11.12 17.95
CA LYS A 164 23.42 -12.17 16.94
C LYS A 164 23.80 -13.52 17.55
N ASN A 165 24.61 -13.52 18.61
CA ASN A 165 25.09 -14.73 19.27
C ASN A 165 24.27 -15.13 20.51
N ASP A 166 23.24 -14.35 20.87
CA ASP A 166 22.39 -14.61 22.03
C ASP A 166 21.37 -15.71 21.70
N PRO A 167 21.46 -16.92 22.32
CA PRO A 167 20.54 -18.02 22.02
C PRO A 167 19.11 -17.78 22.51
N SER A 168 18.89 -16.76 23.36
CA SER A 168 17.54 -16.38 23.82
C SER A 168 16.80 -15.47 22.84
N LEU A 169 17.50 -14.92 21.85
CA LEU A 169 16.96 -13.98 20.86
C LEU A 169 16.95 -14.60 19.46
N THR A 170 15.97 -14.19 18.66
CA THR A 170 15.96 -14.51 17.22
C THR A 170 16.46 -13.31 16.44
N PHE A 171 17.65 -13.42 15.86
CA PHE A 171 18.19 -12.39 14.97
C PHE A 171 17.56 -12.50 13.57
N ILE A 172 16.86 -11.44 13.14
CA ILE A 172 16.19 -11.37 11.84
C ILE A 172 16.99 -10.41 10.94
N PRO A 173 17.90 -10.91 10.08
CA PRO A 173 18.63 -10.06 9.15
C PRO A 173 17.68 -9.52 8.08
N VAL A 174 17.70 -8.19 7.90
CA VAL A 174 16.97 -7.53 6.81
C VAL A 174 17.99 -6.90 5.87
N ALA A 175 18.03 -7.38 4.63
CA ALA A 175 18.79 -6.73 3.57
C ALA A 175 18.08 -5.43 3.20
N ASN A 176 18.55 -4.31 3.73
CA ASN A 176 17.99 -3.00 3.42
C ASN A 176 18.62 -2.49 2.12
N PRO A 177 17.84 -2.21 1.05
CA PRO A 177 18.37 -1.65 -0.19
C PRO A 177 18.68 -0.15 -0.05
N ASN A 178 19.27 0.26 1.07
CA ASN A 178 19.68 1.63 1.33
C ASN A 178 21.18 1.80 1.07
N THR A 179 21.58 3.03 0.79
CA THR A 179 22.98 3.43 0.70
C THR A 179 23.16 4.64 1.59
N LEU A 180 24.11 4.56 2.53
CA LEU A 180 24.52 5.71 3.33
C LEU A 180 25.60 6.47 2.54
N TYR A 181 25.38 7.76 2.31
CA TYR A 181 26.32 8.62 1.59
C TYR A 181 26.27 10.04 2.16
N LEU A 182 27.35 10.80 1.95
CA LEU A 182 27.38 12.23 2.20
C LEU A 182 27.00 12.95 0.91
N ALA A 183 25.86 13.64 0.91
CA ALA A 183 25.46 14.49 -0.20
C ALA A 183 26.12 15.86 -0.07
N MET A 184 26.65 16.39 -1.18
CA MET A 184 27.12 17.77 -1.26
C MET A 184 26.15 18.58 -2.12
N THR A 185 25.63 19.68 -1.57
CA THR A 185 24.79 20.60 -2.33
C THR A 185 25.64 21.31 -3.39
N ASN A 186 25.57 20.84 -4.63
CA ASN A 186 26.38 21.33 -5.75
C ASN A 186 26.05 22.78 -6.20
N THR A 187 25.14 23.46 -5.51
CA THR A 187 24.81 24.88 -5.69
C THR A 187 25.35 25.76 -4.56
N PHE A 188 25.94 25.19 -3.51
CA PHE A 188 26.48 25.92 -2.36
C PHE A 188 28.01 25.96 -2.43
N LYS A 189 28.61 27.16 -2.33
CA LYS A 189 30.08 27.31 -2.34
C LYS A 189 30.72 26.67 -1.10
N PRO A 190 31.86 25.98 -1.21
CA PRO A 190 32.68 25.76 -2.41
C PRO A 190 32.33 24.48 -3.19
N PHE A 191 31.23 23.79 -2.82
CA PHE A 191 30.82 22.54 -3.45
C PHE A 191 30.21 22.73 -4.84
N ASP A 192 30.13 23.95 -5.38
CA ASP A 192 29.82 24.22 -6.79
C ASP A 192 30.97 23.83 -7.73
N ASP A 193 32.22 23.89 -7.26
CA ASP A 193 33.40 23.44 -8.02
C ASP A 193 33.53 21.90 -8.01
N LEU A 194 33.58 21.28 -9.20
CA LEU A 194 33.75 19.83 -9.34
C LEU A 194 35.06 19.33 -8.74
N ARG A 195 36.10 20.16 -8.65
CA ARG A 195 37.41 19.79 -8.06
C ARG A 195 37.37 19.70 -6.54
N VAL A 196 36.34 20.28 -5.91
CA VAL A 196 36.18 20.34 -4.45
C VAL A 196 35.34 19.18 -3.92
N ARG A 197 34.46 18.61 -4.76
CA ARG A 197 33.61 17.46 -4.41
C ARG A 197 34.32 16.15 -4.70
#